data_AF-A0A6M3ID91-F1
#
_entry.id   AF-A0A6M3ID91-F1
#
_cell.length_a   1.000
_cell.length_b   1.000
_cell.length_c   1.000
_cell.angle_alpha   90.00
_cell.angle_beta   90.00
_cell.angle_gamma   90.00
#
_symmetry.space_group_name_H-M   'P 1'
#
loop_
_entity.id
_entity.type
_entity.pdbx_description
1 polymer ?
#
loop_
_entity_poly.entity_id
_entity_poly.type
_entity_poly.pdbx_seq_one_letter_code
_entity_poly.pdbx_strand_id
1 'polypeptide(L)'
;MSSYPVIPQIRSDRDVKLALDNIRAYFKRKLDEDNAPLAAAVASTTQLALNDIDLSSADLTLANNTTLQYLEVATGHAANAIIAPNTPGKRFFITNSDAVNVAIIKVSGETGVTIPISSEMSVICTGVDYTKSTGIGVTDGDKGDITVSGTGTVWTIDNEAVTLAKQANMATASLVYRKTAGAGVPEVNTLATVKADLALGTTDSPIFVTTKLSALTDDYIPYHVDDATGLANGPTKTNVDSAISLKHTAGTDTALGAVGTKNPPIDGDKFLYRDSTAADVLVTSTGTQVKAYLKTYLDTLYSTIIAYRRTMAGDETLPYQAKVMVCNIDPDGAARNLDPDVAFPSGSLLVIINRGAYSIVFDSSGISQAIGSGQKETFIYDGTVWG
;
A
#
# COMPACT_ATOMS: atom_id res chain seq x y z
N MET A 1 -84.19 -52.45 -20.41
CA MET A 1 -85.18 -53.42 -19.87
C MET A 1 -85.30 -54.57 -20.86
N SER A 2 -84.67 -55.72 -20.59
CA SER A 2 -84.75 -56.88 -21.48
C SER A 2 -86.12 -57.53 -21.34
N SER A 3 -86.97 -57.41 -22.36
CA SER A 3 -88.29 -58.05 -22.41
C SER A 3 -88.14 -59.57 -22.36
N TYR A 4 -88.81 -60.21 -21.41
CA TYR A 4 -88.88 -61.67 -21.31
C TYR A 4 -89.50 -62.30 -22.57
N PRO A 5 -89.13 -63.55 -22.93
CA PRO A 5 -89.67 -64.20 -24.11
C PRO A 5 -91.18 -64.47 -23.93
N VAL A 6 -91.98 -64.07 -24.92
CA VAL A 6 -93.42 -64.37 -24.96
C VAL A 6 -93.58 -65.82 -25.40
N ILE A 7 -94.12 -66.68 -24.51
CA ILE A 7 -94.42 -68.08 -24.82
C ILE A 7 -95.84 -68.16 -25.42
N PRO A 8 -96.02 -68.60 -26.67
CA PRO A 8 -97.33 -68.78 -27.27
C PRO A 8 -98.15 -69.85 -26.52
N GLN A 9 -99.48 -69.75 -26.50
CA GLN A 9 -100.32 -70.86 -26.01
C GLN A 9 -100.11 -72.09 -26.89
N ILE A 10 -99.64 -73.18 -26.29
CA ILE A 10 -99.31 -74.42 -27.02
C ILE A 10 -100.60 -75.13 -27.40
N ARG A 11 -100.95 -75.13 -28.69
CA ARG A 11 -102.13 -75.84 -29.21
C ARG A 11 -101.78 -76.87 -30.29
N SER A 12 -100.51 -76.89 -30.73
CA SER A 12 -99.98 -77.82 -31.72
C SER A 12 -98.47 -78.02 -31.54
N ASP A 13 -97.92 -79.07 -32.12
CA ASP A 13 -96.46 -79.34 -32.11
C ASP A 13 -95.65 -78.22 -32.78
N ARG A 14 -96.28 -77.47 -33.70
CA ARG A 14 -95.68 -76.28 -34.33
C ARG A 14 -95.46 -75.17 -33.30
N ASP A 15 -96.37 -75.02 -32.34
CA ASP A 15 -96.29 -73.99 -31.29
C ASP A 15 -95.21 -74.34 -30.26
N VAL A 16 -95.01 -75.63 -29.97
CA VAL A 16 -93.91 -76.10 -29.11
C VAL A 16 -92.57 -75.74 -29.75
N LYS A 17 -92.41 -75.99 -31.05
CA LYS A 17 -91.18 -75.65 -31.76
C LYS A 17 -90.93 -74.14 -31.75
N LEU A 18 -91.96 -73.34 -32.01
CA LEU A 18 -91.85 -71.87 -31.99
C LEU A 18 -91.50 -71.34 -30.59
N ALA A 19 -92.06 -71.91 -29.53
CA ALA A 19 -91.71 -71.57 -28.15
C ALA A 19 -90.24 -71.89 -27.83
N LEU A 20 -89.76 -73.06 -28.26
CA LEU A 20 -88.36 -73.47 -28.06
C LEU A 20 -87.38 -72.57 -28.80
N ASP A 21 -87.71 -72.20 -30.04
CA ASP A 21 -86.88 -71.31 -30.86
C ASP A 21 -86.82 -69.90 -30.26
N ASN A 22 -87.93 -69.38 -29.73
CA ASN A 22 -87.96 -68.09 -29.01
C ASN A 22 -87.11 -68.11 -27.73
N ILE A 23 -87.17 -69.21 -26.97
CA ILE A 23 -86.36 -69.38 -25.75
C ILE A 23 -84.87 -69.45 -26.10
N ARG A 24 -84.50 -70.23 -27.13
CA ARG A 24 -83.10 -70.33 -27.59
C ARG A 24 -82.57 -68.99 -28.09
N ALA A 25 -83.36 -68.24 -28.87
CA ALA A 25 -82.99 -66.93 -29.36
C ALA A 25 -82.77 -65.94 -28.21
N TYR A 26 -83.62 -65.98 -27.18
CA TYR A 26 -83.46 -65.15 -25.98
C TYR A 26 -82.15 -65.45 -25.24
N PHE A 27 -81.87 -66.73 -24.96
CA PHE A 27 -80.64 -67.11 -24.24
C PHE A 27 -79.38 -66.85 -25.05
N LYS A 28 -79.41 -67.05 -26.38
CA LYS A 28 -78.29 -66.69 -27.24
C LYS A 28 -78.02 -65.19 -27.20
N ARG A 29 -79.07 -64.36 -27.30
CA ARG A 29 -78.92 -62.90 -27.22
C ARG A 29 -78.41 -62.46 -25.85
N LYS A 30 -78.82 -63.13 -24.76
CA LYS A 30 -78.29 -62.85 -23.43
C LYS A 30 -76.83 -63.25 -23.25
N LEU A 31 -76.44 -64.39 -23.82
CA LEU A 31 -75.04 -64.81 -23.87
C LEU A 31 -74.20 -63.84 -24.72
N ASP A 32 -74.74 -63.33 -25.82
CA ASP A 32 -74.10 -62.33 -26.67
C ASP A 32 -74.01 -60.96 -25.96
N GLU A 33 -74.98 -60.59 -25.11
CA GLU A 33 -74.94 -59.38 -24.26
C GLU A 33 -73.92 -59.50 -23.12
N ASP A 34 -73.81 -60.68 -22.49
CA ASP A 34 -72.83 -60.94 -21.41
C ASP A 34 -71.40 -61.10 -21.97
N ASN A 35 -71.25 -61.55 -23.23
CA ASN A 35 -69.98 -61.66 -23.95
C ASN A 35 -69.63 -60.43 -24.81
N ALA A 36 -70.50 -59.41 -24.86
CA ALA A 36 -70.14 -58.15 -25.48
C ALA A 36 -68.96 -57.56 -24.69
N PRO A 37 -67.84 -57.17 -25.32
CA PRO A 37 -66.70 -56.64 -24.61
C PRO A 37 -67.18 -55.46 -23.77
N LEU A 38 -67.09 -55.61 -22.45
CA LEU A 38 -67.26 -54.52 -21.51
C LEU A 38 -66.18 -53.51 -21.88
N ALA A 39 -66.51 -52.47 -22.64
CA ALA A 39 -65.58 -51.40 -22.98
C ALA A 39 -64.99 -50.92 -21.67
N ALA A 40 -63.70 -51.23 -21.48
CA ALA A 40 -63.04 -51.20 -20.18
C ALA A 40 -63.09 -49.77 -19.64
N ALA A 41 -64.00 -49.52 -18.71
CA ALA A 41 -63.90 -48.39 -17.80
C ALA A 41 -62.72 -48.69 -16.86
N VAL A 42 -61.50 -48.43 -17.32
CA VAL A 42 -60.28 -48.53 -16.52
C VAL A 42 -60.27 -47.35 -15.55
N ALA A 43 -60.98 -47.52 -14.43
CA ALA A 43 -60.81 -46.70 -13.25
C ALA A 43 -59.61 -47.22 -12.47
N SER A 44 -58.42 -46.78 -12.86
CA SER A 44 -57.22 -46.93 -12.04
C SER A 44 -56.26 -45.79 -12.35
N THR A 45 -55.58 -45.29 -11.33
CA THR A 45 -54.51 -44.29 -11.38
C THR A 45 -53.25 -44.80 -12.10
N THR A 46 -53.41 -45.58 -13.16
CA THR A 46 -52.37 -46.24 -13.94
C THR A 46 -52.40 -45.69 -15.36
N GLN A 47 -51.20 -45.35 -15.84
CA GLN A 47 -50.88 -45.06 -17.23
C GLN A 47 -51.70 -45.96 -18.17
N LEU A 48 -52.48 -45.36 -19.08
CA LEU A 48 -53.09 -46.11 -20.17
C LEU A 48 -52.04 -46.22 -21.28
N ALA A 49 -51.29 -47.31 -21.30
CA ALA A 49 -50.49 -47.64 -22.47
C ALA A 49 -51.47 -48.15 -23.54
N LEU A 50 -51.61 -47.45 -24.67
CA LEU A 50 -52.48 -47.88 -25.78
C LEU A 50 -51.88 -49.05 -26.58
N ASN A 51 -50.95 -49.81 -26.01
CA ASN A 51 -50.28 -50.91 -26.68
C ASN A 51 -51.26 -51.99 -27.19
N ASP A 52 -52.51 -51.98 -26.72
CA ASP A 52 -53.57 -52.92 -27.11
C ASP A 52 -54.85 -52.26 -27.70
N ILE A 53 -54.85 -50.94 -27.99
CA ILE A 53 -56.05 -50.24 -28.53
C ILE A 53 -55.82 -49.75 -29.96
N ASP A 54 -56.26 -50.55 -30.92
CA ASP A 54 -56.24 -50.21 -32.34
C ASP A 54 -57.25 -49.10 -32.69
N LEU A 55 -56.75 -47.99 -33.22
CA LEU A 55 -57.50 -46.79 -33.65
C LEU A 55 -57.75 -46.80 -35.16
N SER A 56 -57.45 -47.89 -35.87
CA SER A 56 -57.59 -47.98 -37.33
C SER A 56 -59.03 -47.89 -37.84
N SER A 57 -60.03 -48.10 -36.97
CA SER A 57 -61.44 -48.22 -37.37
C SER A 57 -62.40 -47.16 -36.82
N ALA A 58 -62.07 -46.48 -35.71
CA ALA A 58 -62.90 -45.39 -35.14
C ALA A 58 -62.14 -44.50 -34.11
N ASP A 59 -62.71 -43.34 -33.79
CA ASP A 59 -62.26 -42.46 -32.68
C ASP A 59 -62.39 -43.18 -31.32
N LEU A 60 -61.37 -43.08 -30.46
CA LEU A 60 -61.41 -43.59 -29.09
C LEU A 60 -61.99 -42.53 -28.16
N THR A 61 -63.14 -42.79 -27.55
CA THR A 61 -63.76 -41.88 -26.58
C THR A 61 -63.46 -42.30 -25.14
N LEU A 62 -62.79 -41.44 -24.40
CA LEU A 62 -62.57 -41.61 -22.97
C LEU A 62 -63.82 -41.20 -22.19
N ALA A 63 -64.18 -41.98 -21.16
CA ALA A 63 -65.33 -41.67 -20.32
C ALA A 63 -65.15 -40.34 -19.56
N ASN A 64 -66.24 -39.58 -19.39
CA ASN A 64 -66.23 -38.25 -18.74
C ASN A 64 -65.60 -38.21 -17.34
N ASN A 65 -65.62 -39.34 -16.60
CA ASN A 65 -65.06 -39.47 -15.26
C ASN A 65 -63.66 -40.12 -15.23
N THR A 66 -62.97 -40.18 -16.37
CA THR A 66 -61.63 -40.77 -16.43
C THR A 66 -60.64 -39.99 -15.55
N THR A 67 -59.82 -40.73 -14.79
CA THR A 67 -58.70 -40.19 -14.02
C THR A 67 -57.37 -40.26 -14.76
N LEU A 68 -57.39 -40.70 -16.03
CA LEU A 68 -56.21 -40.84 -16.85
C LEU A 68 -55.50 -39.50 -17.02
N GLN A 69 -54.20 -39.49 -16.75
CA GLN A 69 -53.32 -38.32 -16.92
C GLN A 69 -52.19 -38.58 -17.93
N TYR A 70 -51.88 -39.84 -18.20
CA TYR A 70 -50.80 -40.26 -19.08
C TYR A 70 -51.34 -41.17 -20.18
N LEU A 71 -50.91 -40.91 -21.41
CA LEU A 71 -51.32 -41.61 -22.61
C LEU A 71 -50.10 -41.90 -23.48
N GLU A 72 -49.91 -43.15 -23.87
CA GLU A 72 -48.86 -43.53 -24.82
C GLU A 72 -49.50 -44.09 -26.10
N VAL A 73 -49.17 -43.50 -27.25
CA VAL A 73 -49.59 -43.95 -28.58
C VAL A 73 -48.44 -44.75 -29.20
N ALA A 74 -48.62 -46.05 -29.39
CA ALA A 74 -47.60 -46.96 -29.96
C ALA A 74 -47.69 -47.08 -31.49
N THR A 75 -46.77 -47.82 -32.11
CA THR A 75 -46.69 -48.03 -33.57
C THR A 75 -47.97 -48.65 -34.16
N GLY A 76 -48.56 -48.01 -35.18
CA GLY A 76 -49.62 -48.57 -36.02
C GLY A 76 -50.93 -47.79 -36.06
N HIS A 77 -51.04 -46.61 -35.45
CA HIS A 77 -52.34 -45.96 -35.23
C HIS A 77 -52.57 -44.80 -36.22
N ALA A 78 -53.57 -44.93 -37.11
CA ALA A 78 -53.86 -44.01 -38.22
C ALA A 78 -55.27 -43.39 -38.16
N ALA A 79 -55.35 -42.13 -38.65
CA ALA A 79 -56.49 -41.28 -38.98
C ALA A 79 -57.47 -40.84 -37.88
N ASN A 80 -57.78 -41.68 -36.89
CA ASN A 80 -58.81 -41.37 -35.89
C ASN A 80 -58.23 -40.69 -34.64
N ALA A 81 -59.05 -39.87 -33.98
CA ALA A 81 -58.65 -39.05 -32.85
C ALA A 81 -59.04 -39.70 -31.51
N ILE A 82 -58.34 -39.28 -30.46
CA ILE A 82 -58.70 -39.60 -29.08
C ILE A 82 -59.61 -38.47 -28.57
N ILE A 83 -60.86 -38.81 -28.32
CA ILE A 83 -61.86 -37.91 -27.74
C ILE A 83 -61.71 -37.99 -26.22
N ALA A 84 -61.15 -36.94 -25.62
CA ALA A 84 -60.95 -36.85 -24.19
C ALA A 84 -62.07 -36.03 -23.51
N PRO A 85 -62.27 -36.16 -22.19
CA PRO A 85 -63.33 -35.47 -21.47
C PRO A 85 -63.26 -33.95 -21.64
N ASN A 86 -64.40 -33.28 -21.74
CA ASN A 86 -64.48 -31.83 -21.89
C ASN A 86 -64.46 -31.07 -20.54
N THR A 87 -63.74 -31.60 -19.55
CA THR A 87 -63.64 -30.96 -18.24
C THR A 87 -62.52 -29.90 -18.25
N PRO A 88 -62.84 -28.60 -18.13
CA PRO A 88 -61.82 -27.55 -18.16
C PRO A 88 -60.72 -27.77 -17.11
N GLY A 89 -59.48 -27.48 -17.48
CA GLY A 89 -58.30 -27.61 -16.60
C GLY A 89 -57.75 -29.04 -16.49
N LYS A 90 -58.41 -30.06 -17.05
CA LYS A 90 -57.82 -31.40 -17.13
C LYS A 90 -56.61 -31.40 -18.07
N ARG A 91 -55.50 -31.98 -17.60
CA ARG A 91 -54.24 -32.09 -18.33
C ARG A 91 -53.96 -33.55 -18.68
N PHE A 92 -53.47 -33.76 -19.89
CA PHE A 92 -52.93 -35.05 -20.34
C PHE A 92 -51.46 -34.86 -20.72
N PHE A 93 -50.63 -35.82 -20.34
CA PHE A 93 -49.27 -36.01 -20.82
C PHE A 93 -49.30 -37.13 -21.84
N ILE A 94 -48.89 -36.82 -23.06
CA ILE A 94 -49.06 -37.73 -24.19
C ILE A 94 -47.70 -37.96 -24.82
N THR A 95 -47.34 -39.23 -24.96
CA THR A 95 -46.16 -39.67 -25.71
C THR A 95 -46.65 -40.33 -26.99
N ASN A 96 -46.25 -39.80 -28.15
CA ASN A 96 -46.44 -40.45 -29.43
C ASN A 96 -45.15 -41.18 -29.83
N SER A 97 -45.14 -42.49 -29.63
CA SER A 97 -44.04 -43.39 -29.99
C SER A 97 -44.14 -43.90 -31.43
N ASP A 98 -45.17 -43.52 -32.19
CA ASP A 98 -45.31 -43.85 -33.62
C ASP A 98 -44.31 -43.02 -34.46
N ALA A 99 -43.63 -43.70 -35.39
CA ALA A 99 -42.63 -43.09 -36.27
C ALA A 99 -43.20 -42.58 -37.60
N VAL A 100 -44.48 -42.86 -37.88
CA VAL A 100 -45.14 -42.65 -39.17
C VAL A 100 -46.35 -41.73 -39.04
N ASN A 101 -47.16 -41.90 -38.00
CA ASN A 101 -48.45 -41.20 -37.86
C ASN A 101 -48.47 -40.20 -36.69
N VAL A 102 -49.09 -39.04 -36.94
CA VAL A 102 -49.41 -38.07 -35.88
C VAL A 102 -50.62 -38.53 -35.08
N ALA A 103 -50.65 -38.23 -33.78
CA ALA A 103 -51.82 -38.45 -32.95
C ALA A 103 -52.62 -37.15 -32.80
N ILE A 104 -53.93 -37.24 -32.62
CA ILE A 104 -54.81 -36.08 -32.39
C ILE A 104 -55.61 -36.31 -31.11
N ILE A 105 -55.60 -35.33 -30.22
CA ILE A 105 -56.48 -35.29 -29.04
C ILE A 105 -57.44 -34.12 -29.16
N LYS A 106 -58.73 -34.37 -28.96
CA LYS A 106 -59.79 -33.37 -29.14
C LYS A 106 -60.93 -33.55 -28.15
N VAL A 107 -61.78 -32.52 -28.06
CA VAL A 107 -63.14 -32.66 -27.55
C VAL A 107 -64.04 -33.16 -28.69
N SER A 108 -65.12 -33.87 -28.37
CA SER A 108 -66.04 -34.38 -29.40
C SER A 108 -66.62 -33.24 -30.24
N GLY A 109 -66.48 -33.33 -31.57
CA GLY A 109 -66.99 -32.34 -32.53
C GLY A 109 -66.11 -31.11 -32.74
N GLU A 110 -64.97 -31.01 -32.05
CA GLU A 110 -64.11 -29.82 -32.04
C GLU A 110 -62.82 -30.05 -32.84
N THR A 111 -62.04 -28.97 -33.00
CA THR A 111 -60.67 -29.09 -33.55
C THR A 111 -59.79 -29.89 -32.56
N GLY A 112 -58.69 -30.48 -33.01
CA GLY A 112 -57.83 -31.28 -32.14
C GLY A 112 -56.40 -30.78 -32.11
N VAL A 113 -55.69 -31.03 -31.01
CA VAL A 113 -54.26 -30.77 -30.90
C VAL A 113 -53.50 -31.93 -31.55
N THR A 114 -52.71 -31.61 -32.56
CA THR A 114 -51.82 -32.57 -33.22
C THR A 114 -50.58 -32.81 -32.35
N ILE A 115 -50.35 -34.07 -31.99
CA ILE A 115 -49.13 -34.55 -31.33
C ILE A 115 -48.22 -35.13 -32.43
N PRO A 116 -47.08 -34.49 -32.73
CA PRO A 116 -46.16 -34.95 -33.77
C PRO A 116 -45.71 -36.40 -33.58
N ILE A 117 -45.24 -37.04 -34.66
CA ILE A 117 -44.54 -38.33 -34.59
C ILE A 117 -43.37 -38.27 -33.60
N SER A 118 -43.10 -39.37 -32.91
CA SER A 118 -41.93 -39.51 -32.03
C SER A 118 -41.73 -38.33 -31.06
N SER A 119 -42.82 -37.88 -30.42
CA SER A 119 -42.80 -36.67 -29.60
C SER A 119 -43.57 -36.82 -28.29
N GLU A 120 -43.22 -35.99 -27.31
CA GLU A 120 -43.94 -35.87 -26.05
C GLU A 120 -44.60 -34.49 -25.97
N MET A 121 -45.85 -34.45 -25.53
CA MET A 121 -46.59 -33.20 -25.40
C MET A 121 -47.56 -33.27 -24.23
N SER A 122 -47.60 -32.20 -23.45
CA SER A 122 -48.70 -31.97 -22.53
C SER A 122 -49.79 -31.16 -23.23
N VAL A 123 -51.05 -31.51 -23.00
CA VAL A 123 -52.22 -30.76 -23.48
C VAL A 123 -53.18 -30.48 -22.33
N ILE A 124 -53.90 -29.36 -22.40
CA ILE A 124 -54.87 -28.95 -21.38
C ILE A 124 -56.21 -28.69 -22.04
N CYS A 125 -57.28 -29.23 -21.45
CA CYS A 125 -58.65 -28.96 -21.82
C CYS A 125 -59.03 -27.54 -21.38
N THR A 126 -59.51 -26.73 -22.32
CA THR A 126 -60.02 -25.36 -22.09
C THR A 126 -61.53 -25.34 -21.88
N GLY A 127 -62.20 -26.49 -21.98
CA GLY A 127 -63.65 -26.67 -21.91
C GLY A 127 -64.27 -26.87 -23.30
N VAL A 128 -63.84 -26.08 -24.28
CA VAL A 128 -64.29 -26.19 -25.68
C VAL A 128 -63.29 -26.91 -26.57
N ASP A 129 -62.00 -26.91 -26.24
CA ASP A 129 -60.97 -27.63 -26.99
C ASP A 129 -59.77 -27.98 -26.10
N TYR A 130 -58.85 -28.82 -26.59
CA TYR A 130 -57.51 -28.99 -26.06
C TYR A 130 -56.57 -27.95 -26.65
N THR A 131 -55.60 -27.52 -25.85
CA THR A 131 -54.49 -26.68 -26.31
C THR A 131 -53.18 -27.29 -25.88
N LYS A 132 -52.11 -27.10 -26.68
CA LYS A 132 -50.76 -27.50 -26.30
C LYS A 132 -50.38 -26.77 -25.01
N SER A 133 -50.11 -27.54 -23.96
CA SER A 133 -49.40 -27.06 -22.79
C SER A 133 -47.94 -26.96 -23.20
N THR A 134 -47.53 -25.79 -23.69
CA THR A 134 -46.13 -25.47 -23.91
C THR A 134 -45.41 -25.66 -22.57
N GLY A 135 -44.68 -26.78 -22.43
CA GLY A 135 -43.70 -26.96 -21.37
C GLY A 135 -42.77 -25.77 -21.46
N ILE A 136 -42.94 -24.87 -20.50
CA ILE A 136 -42.54 -23.48 -20.65
C ILE A 136 -41.02 -23.50 -20.74
N GLY A 137 -40.46 -23.00 -21.85
CA GLY A 137 -39.07 -22.52 -21.80
C GLY A 137 -38.91 -21.64 -20.56
N VAL A 138 -37.70 -21.53 -20.02
CA VAL A 138 -37.48 -20.75 -18.79
C VAL A 138 -38.20 -19.41 -18.95
N THR A 139 -39.24 -19.21 -18.12
CA THR A 139 -40.14 -18.08 -18.29
C THR A 139 -39.36 -16.80 -18.18
N ASP A 140 -39.71 -15.81 -18.99
CA ASP A 140 -39.14 -14.49 -18.87
C ASP A 140 -39.40 -13.92 -17.47
N GLY A 141 -38.45 -13.15 -16.97
CA GLY A 141 -38.51 -12.51 -15.67
C GLY A 141 -37.24 -12.67 -14.86
N ASP A 142 -37.19 -11.88 -13.79
CA ASP A 142 -36.12 -11.86 -12.80
C ASP A 142 -36.10 -13.18 -11.98
N LYS A 143 -34.91 -13.75 -11.81
CA LYS A 143 -34.61 -14.97 -11.07
C LYS A 143 -33.75 -14.71 -9.82
N GLY A 144 -33.59 -13.44 -9.44
CA GLY A 144 -32.85 -12.97 -8.27
C GLY A 144 -31.41 -12.54 -8.60
N ASP A 145 -30.63 -13.42 -9.24
CA ASP A 145 -29.25 -13.12 -9.66
C ASP A 145 -29.13 -12.84 -11.17
N ILE A 146 -30.15 -13.21 -11.92
CA ILE A 146 -30.22 -13.08 -13.37
C ILE A 146 -31.62 -12.69 -13.78
N THR A 147 -31.72 -11.98 -14.90
CA THR A 147 -32.96 -11.79 -15.65
C THR A 147 -32.95 -12.67 -16.90
N VAL A 148 -34.01 -13.46 -17.09
CA VAL A 148 -34.23 -14.26 -18.29
C VAL A 148 -35.19 -13.53 -19.22
N SER A 149 -34.88 -13.49 -20.52
CA SER A 149 -35.75 -12.89 -21.55
C SER A 149 -35.74 -13.68 -22.86
N GLY A 150 -36.69 -13.37 -23.74
CA GLY A 150 -36.78 -13.98 -25.07
C GLY A 150 -37.13 -15.47 -24.99
N THR A 151 -37.99 -15.84 -24.04
CA THR A 151 -38.42 -17.22 -23.77
C THR A 151 -37.25 -18.17 -23.46
N GLY A 152 -36.26 -17.68 -22.71
CA GLY A 152 -35.09 -18.46 -22.28
C GLY A 152 -33.87 -18.39 -23.20
N THR A 153 -33.86 -17.49 -24.19
CA THR A 153 -32.73 -17.34 -25.13
C THR A 153 -31.69 -16.30 -24.69
N VAL A 154 -32.05 -15.37 -23.81
CA VAL A 154 -31.16 -14.32 -23.30
C VAL A 154 -31.15 -14.33 -21.78
N TRP A 155 -29.95 -14.34 -21.21
CA TRP A 155 -29.70 -14.42 -19.78
C TRP A 155 -28.74 -13.29 -19.41
N THR A 156 -29.22 -12.31 -18.67
CA THR A 156 -28.41 -11.18 -18.19
C THR A 156 -28.19 -11.34 -16.70
N ILE A 157 -26.95 -11.15 -16.25
CA ILE A 157 -26.65 -11.08 -14.83
C ILE A 157 -27.13 -9.72 -14.31
N ASP A 158 -27.85 -9.73 -13.19
CA ASP A 158 -28.36 -8.50 -12.61
C ASP A 158 -27.22 -7.67 -12.01
N ASN A 159 -27.43 -6.36 -11.90
CA ASN A 159 -26.44 -5.49 -11.28
C ASN A 159 -26.19 -5.96 -9.83
N GLU A 160 -24.92 -5.94 -9.39
CA GLU A 160 -24.50 -6.40 -8.05
C GLU A 160 -24.75 -7.89 -7.73
N ALA A 161 -25.30 -8.68 -8.66
CA ALA A 161 -25.52 -10.12 -8.43
C ALA A 161 -24.21 -10.89 -8.20
N VAL A 162 -23.08 -10.40 -8.74
CA VAL A 162 -21.74 -10.95 -8.50
C VAL A 162 -21.07 -10.20 -7.34
N THR A 163 -21.25 -10.73 -6.14
CA THR A 163 -20.58 -10.22 -4.93
C THR A 163 -19.15 -10.78 -4.80
N LEU A 164 -18.32 -10.17 -3.93
CA LEU A 164 -16.97 -10.69 -3.64
C LEU A 164 -16.99 -12.14 -3.14
N ALA A 165 -18.03 -12.56 -2.40
CA ALA A 165 -18.18 -13.94 -1.93
C ALA A 165 -18.46 -14.94 -3.06
N LYS A 166 -19.04 -14.48 -4.18
CA LYS A 166 -19.26 -15.28 -5.40
C LYS A 166 -18.05 -15.24 -6.35
N GLN A 167 -17.09 -14.35 -6.12
CA GLN A 167 -15.83 -14.27 -6.86
C GLN A 167 -14.83 -15.26 -6.23
N ALA A 168 -14.06 -15.93 -7.09
CA ALA A 168 -13.15 -17.07 -6.83
C ALA A 168 -12.66 -17.32 -5.39
N ASN A 169 -12.57 -18.60 -5.00
CA ASN A 169 -11.84 -19.04 -3.80
C ASN A 169 -10.32 -18.92 -4.02
N MET A 170 -9.73 -17.78 -3.63
CA MET A 170 -8.31 -17.49 -3.80
C MET A 170 -7.49 -17.90 -2.58
N ALA A 171 -6.27 -18.41 -2.81
CA ALA A 171 -5.31 -18.66 -1.73
C ALA A 171 -4.89 -17.35 -1.04
N THR A 172 -4.57 -17.42 0.26
CA THR A 172 -4.03 -16.29 1.03
C THR A 172 -2.84 -15.66 0.32
N ALA A 173 -2.72 -14.33 0.42
CA ALA A 173 -1.67 -13.55 -0.22
C ALA A 173 -1.63 -13.71 -1.75
N SER A 174 -2.79 -13.63 -2.39
CA SER A 174 -2.93 -13.62 -3.85
C SER A 174 -3.69 -12.37 -4.33
N LEU A 175 -3.36 -11.91 -5.54
CA LEU A 175 -4.07 -10.83 -6.24
C LEU A 175 -4.59 -11.35 -7.60
N VAL A 176 -5.65 -10.72 -8.10
CA VAL A 176 -6.07 -10.87 -9.49
C VAL A 176 -5.18 -9.96 -10.35
N TYR A 177 -4.25 -10.56 -11.08
CA TYR A 177 -3.26 -9.88 -11.91
C TYR A 177 -2.89 -10.85 -13.03
N ARG A 178 -2.86 -10.41 -14.30
CA ARG A 178 -2.38 -11.24 -15.40
C ARG A 178 -0.88 -11.07 -15.55
N LYS A 179 -0.16 -12.18 -15.42
CA LYS A 179 1.27 -12.24 -15.74
C LYS A 179 1.53 -12.72 -17.17
N THR A 180 0.65 -13.57 -17.70
CA THR A 180 0.80 -14.07 -19.07
C THR A 180 0.72 -12.93 -20.07
N ALA A 181 1.68 -12.88 -21.01
CA ALA A 181 1.72 -11.83 -22.02
C ALA A 181 0.47 -11.86 -22.92
N GLY A 182 -0.06 -10.68 -23.24
CA GLY A 182 -1.21 -10.52 -24.14
C GLY A 182 -2.57 -10.36 -23.43
N ALA A 183 -3.65 -10.49 -24.20
CA ALA A 183 -5.03 -10.41 -23.70
C ALA A 183 -5.57 -11.81 -23.38
N GLY A 184 -6.43 -11.92 -22.37
CA GLY A 184 -7.00 -13.20 -21.94
C GLY A 184 -7.98 -13.05 -20.77
N VAL A 185 -8.24 -14.15 -20.06
CA VAL A 185 -9.07 -14.19 -18.83
C VAL A 185 -8.25 -13.89 -17.57
N PRO A 186 -8.78 -13.16 -16.56
CA PRO A 186 -8.01 -12.78 -15.37
C PRO A 186 -7.35 -13.98 -14.67
N GLU A 187 -6.16 -13.76 -14.11
CA GLU A 187 -5.39 -14.81 -13.41
C GLU A 187 -5.28 -14.47 -11.93
N VAL A 188 -5.15 -15.50 -11.10
CA VAL A 188 -4.81 -15.37 -9.69
C VAL A 188 -3.31 -15.64 -9.55
N ASN A 189 -2.55 -14.62 -9.16
CA ASN A 189 -1.11 -14.70 -8.95
C ASN A 189 -0.77 -14.39 -7.48
N THR A 190 0.36 -14.90 -7.00
CA THR A 190 0.80 -14.67 -5.61
C THR A 190 1.34 -13.25 -5.43
N LEU A 191 1.29 -12.70 -4.21
CA LEU A 191 1.96 -11.43 -3.89
C LEU A 191 3.47 -11.49 -4.20
N ALA A 192 4.11 -12.64 -4.03
CA ALA A 192 5.53 -12.81 -4.32
C ALA A 192 5.84 -12.60 -5.81
N THR A 193 4.97 -13.13 -6.69
CA THR A 193 5.05 -12.93 -8.13
C THR A 193 4.90 -11.45 -8.49
N VAL A 194 3.89 -10.78 -7.95
CA VAL A 194 3.65 -9.34 -8.20
C VAL A 194 4.80 -8.49 -7.66
N LYS A 195 5.35 -8.86 -6.50
CA LYS A 195 6.49 -8.19 -5.88
C LYS A 195 7.74 -8.25 -6.76
N ALA A 196 8.01 -9.42 -7.35
CA ALA A 196 9.09 -9.59 -8.32
C ALA A 196 8.86 -8.77 -9.60
N ASP A 197 7.62 -8.76 -10.10
CA ASP A 197 7.27 -8.04 -11.35
C ASP A 197 7.35 -6.52 -11.20
N LEU A 198 6.90 -5.99 -10.07
CA LEU A 198 7.00 -4.57 -9.73
C LEU A 198 8.38 -4.19 -9.19
N ALA A 199 9.31 -5.16 -9.08
CA ALA A 199 10.65 -4.99 -8.52
C ALA A 199 10.65 -4.29 -7.15
N LEU A 200 9.69 -4.64 -6.28
CA LEU A 200 9.58 -4.09 -4.94
C LEU A 200 10.42 -4.97 -3.99
N GLY A 201 11.53 -4.46 -3.46
CA GLY A 201 12.33 -5.19 -2.46
C GLY A 201 11.61 -5.35 -1.12
N THR A 202 12.11 -6.21 -0.22
CA THR A 202 11.65 -6.25 1.19
C THR A 202 12.18 -5.10 2.05
N THR A 203 13.11 -4.33 1.50
CA THR A 203 13.84 -3.25 2.20
C THR A 203 14.15 -2.07 1.29
N ASP A 204 14.00 -2.23 -0.02
CA ASP A 204 14.27 -1.17 -0.97
C ASP A 204 12.98 -0.39 -1.20
N SER A 205 13.08 0.94 -1.14
CA SER A 205 12.07 1.82 -1.72
C SER A 205 11.72 1.28 -3.12
N PRO A 206 10.44 1.38 -3.57
CA PRO A 206 10.08 0.99 -4.92
C PRO A 206 11.15 1.51 -5.87
N ILE A 207 11.66 0.61 -6.71
CA ILE A 207 12.57 0.93 -7.79
C ILE A 207 11.83 1.95 -8.67
N PHE A 208 11.94 3.24 -8.34
CA PHE A 208 11.56 4.39 -9.16
C PHE A 208 12.48 4.48 -10.40
N VAL A 209 13.27 3.44 -10.66
CA VAL A 209 14.37 3.33 -11.63
C VAL A 209 13.93 3.54 -13.08
N THR A 210 12.64 3.75 -13.36
CA THR A 210 12.17 4.20 -14.67
C THR A 210 11.07 5.25 -14.65
N THR A 211 10.68 5.83 -13.50
CA THR A 211 10.27 7.23 -13.57
C THR A 211 11.56 7.97 -13.83
N LYS A 212 11.87 8.13 -15.11
CA LYS A 212 12.89 9.05 -15.55
C LYS A 212 12.49 10.39 -14.92
N LEU A 213 13.10 10.70 -13.79
CA LEU A 213 13.23 12.05 -13.26
C LEU A 213 14.14 12.84 -14.22
N SER A 214 14.13 12.55 -15.52
CA SER A 214 14.93 13.17 -16.57
C SER A 214 14.58 14.62 -16.82
N ALA A 215 13.58 15.15 -16.12
CA ALA A 215 13.35 16.58 -16.03
C ALA A 215 14.13 17.23 -14.87
N LEU A 216 14.80 16.43 -14.03
CA LEU A 216 15.83 16.93 -13.12
C LEU A 216 17.10 17.13 -13.95
N THR A 217 17.53 18.38 -14.01
CA THR A 217 18.70 18.84 -14.78
C THR A 217 20.03 18.28 -14.26
N ASP A 218 20.00 17.54 -13.16
CA ASP A 218 21.17 16.93 -12.52
C ASP A 218 20.72 15.62 -11.87
N ASP A 219 21.52 14.56 -11.97
CA ASP A 219 21.20 13.14 -11.67
C ASP A 219 20.95 12.82 -10.17
N TYR A 220 20.28 13.71 -9.43
CA TYR A 220 20.18 13.66 -7.97
C TYR A 220 18.76 13.34 -7.48
N ILE A 221 18.62 12.21 -6.79
CA ILE A 221 17.41 11.85 -6.04
C ILE A 221 17.45 12.58 -4.68
N PRO A 222 16.43 13.37 -4.29
CA PRO A 222 16.36 13.94 -2.95
C PRO A 222 16.36 12.84 -1.89
N TYR A 223 17.26 12.93 -0.91
CA TYR A 223 17.25 12.06 0.28
C TYR A 223 17.12 12.92 1.53
N HIS A 224 16.24 12.52 2.45
CA HIS A 224 16.13 13.11 3.78
C HIS A 224 17.17 12.44 4.68
N VAL A 225 18.10 13.22 5.25
CA VAL A 225 19.12 12.67 6.16
C VAL A 225 18.66 12.55 7.60
N ASP A 226 17.68 13.34 8.03
CA ASP A 226 17.32 13.43 9.45
C ASP A 226 15.83 13.70 9.66
N ASP A 227 14.96 12.78 9.29
CA ASP A 227 13.67 12.70 9.97
C ASP A 227 13.22 11.26 10.15
N ALA A 228 12.96 10.91 11.41
CA ALA A 228 12.02 9.87 11.79
C ALA A 228 10.61 10.46 12.00
N THR A 229 10.35 11.68 11.51
CA THR A 229 9.11 12.43 11.70
C THR A 229 8.78 13.31 10.48
N GLY A 230 8.34 12.66 9.41
CA GLY A 230 7.70 13.16 8.20
C GLY A 230 8.19 14.47 7.57
N LEU A 231 8.78 14.37 6.37
CA LEU A 231 8.52 15.13 5.13
C LEU A 231 8.31 16.67 5.22
N ALA A 232 8.70 17.32 6.30
CA ALA A 232 8.43 18.73 6.52
C ALA A 232 9.63 19.57 6.08
N ASN A 233 9.58 20.08 4.84
CA ASN A 233 10.32 21.24 4.30
C ASN A 233 11.69 21.56 4.91
N GLY A 234 12.50 20.54 5.16
CA GLY A 234 13.91 20.70 5.50
C GLY A 234 14.65 21.15 4.24
N PRO A 235 15.70 21.99 4.36
CA PRO A 235 16.51 22.35 3.20
C PRO A 235 17.07 21.08 2.57
N THR A 236 16.72 20.84 1.30
CA THR A 236 17.28 19.76 0.48
C THR A 236 18.81 19.90 0.45
N LYS A 237 19.51 19.02 1.18
CA LYS A 237 20.96 18.94 1.14
C LYS A 237 21.33 18.09 -0.07
N THR A 238 21.70 18.74 -1.17
CA THR A 238 22.01 18.10 -2.45
C THR A 238 23.43 17.55 -2.53
N ASN A 239 24.20 17.53 -1.43
CA ASN A 239 25.57 17.07 -1.52
C ASN A 239 26.11 16.51 -0.19
N VAL A 240 26.18 15.19 -0.08
CA VAL A 240 26.93 14.50 0.99
C VAL A 240 28.39 14.96 0.98
N ASP A 241 28.95 15.26 -0.20
CA ASP A 241 30.35 15.67 -0.36
C ASP A 241 30.62 17.08 0.16
N SER A 242 29.59 17.93 0.26
CA SER A 242 29.73 19.24 0.89
C SER A 242 29.88 19.09 2.41
N ALA A 243 29.14 18.16 3.03
CA ALA A 243 29.28 17.85 4.45
C ALA A 243 30.56 17.06 4.77
N ILE A 244 31.04 16.23 3.84
CA ILE A 244 32.28 15.43 3.99
C ILE A 244 33.53 16.28 3.69
N SER A 245 33.51 17.18 2.71
CA SER A 245 34.64 18.11 2.42
C SER A 245 34.86 19.18 3.49
N LEU A 246 33.87 19.41 4.36
CA LEU A 246 34.00 20.30 5.52
C LEU A 246 34.65 19.62 6.73
N LYS A 247 34.90 18.30 6.69
CA LYS A 247 35.66 17.60 7.74
C LYS A 247 37.12 17.52 7.33
N HIS A 248 37.98 18.22 8.07
CA HIS A 248 39.41 17.93 8.07
C HIS A 248 39.61 16.51 8.62
N THR A 249 40.08 15.60 7.78
CA THR A 249 40.45 14.24 8.21
C THR A 249 41.87 14.31 8.76
N ALA A 250 42.03 13.98 10.05
CA ALA A 250 43.30 14.09 10.76
C ALA A 250 44.45 13.42 9.97
N GLY A 251 45.50 14.20 9.65
CA GLY A 251 46.69 13.71 8.94
C GLY A 251 46.58 13.68 7.40
N THR A 252 45.45 14.08 6.81
CA THR A 252 45.28 14.11 5.33
C THR A 252 45.30 15.50 4.73
N ASP A 253 45.34 16.54 5.57
CA ASP A 253 45.38 17.95 5.16
C ASP A 253 46.70 18.25 4.42
N THR A 254 46.72 18.01 3.12
CA THR A 254 47.88 18.18 2.24
C THR A 254 48.26 19.65 2.08
N ALA A 255 47.37 20.57 2.47
CA ALA A 255 47.56 22.01 2.38
C ALA A 255 48.39 22.61 3.53
N LEU A 256 48.66 21.86 4.62
CA LEU A 256 49.52 22.33 5.71
C LEU A 256 50.99 22.52 5.28
N GLY A 257 51.43 21.79 4.25
CA GLY A 257 52.78 21.89 3.69
C GLY A 257 52.98 23.03 2.68
N ALA A 258 51.90 23.70 2.25
CA ALA A 258 51.94 24.76 1.24
C ALA A 258 52.01 26.18 1.83
N VAL A 259 52.23 26.32 3.15
CA VAL A 259 52.27 27.62 3.84
C VAL A 259 53.43 28.50 3.33
N GLY A 260 54.48 27.91 2.76
CA GLY A 260 55.64 28.64 2.24
C GLY A 260 55.44 29.35 0.89
N THR A 261 54.37 29.05 0.14
CA THR A 261 54.08 29.68 -1.18
C THR A 261 52.89 30.63 -1.14
N LYS A 262 52.23 30.76 0.01
CA LYS A 262 51.10 31.66 0.21
C LYS A 262 51.58 33.01 0.75
N ASN A 263 50.81 34.06 0.50
CA ASN A 263 51.08 35.37 1.06
C ASN A 263 51.34 35.25 2.57
N PRO A 264 52.35 35.94 3.11
CA PRO A 264 52.62 35.93 4.55
C PRO A 264 51.35 36.37 5.31
N PRO A 265 51.12 35.85 6.53
CA PRO A 265 49.93 36.17 7.30
C PRO A 265 49.70 37.68 7.39
N ILE A 266 48.49 38.13 7.05
CA ILE A 266 48.06 39.52 7.21
C ILE A 266 47.22 39.68 8.47
N ASP A 267 47.01 40.92 8.90
CA ASP A 267 46.34 41.22 10.18
C ASP A 267 44.88 40.77 10.26
N GLY A 268 44.21 40.58 9.12
CA GLY A 268 42.87 40.02 9.04
C GLY A 268 42.80 38.49 9.18
N ASP A 269 43.93 37.80 9.10
CA ASP A 269 43.97 36.33 9.13
C ASP A 269 43.65 35.79 10.52
N LYS A 270 42.90 34.68 10.57
CA LYS A 270 42.43 34.05 11.80
C LYS A 270 43.38 32.94 12.26
N PHE A 271 43.82 33.05 13.51
CA PHE A 271 44.53 32.03 14.25
C PHE A 271 43.56 31.25 15.12
N LEU A 272 43.63 29.92 15.04
CA LEU A 272 42.77 29.00 15.81
C LEU A 272 43.44 28.63 17.14
N TYR A 273 42.68 28.65 18.23
CA TYR A 273 43.12 28.20 19.55
C TYR A 273 41.96 27.66 20.39
N ARG A 274 42.29 27.08 21.56
CA ARG A 274 41.33 26.58 22.54
C ARG A 274 41.20 27.58 23.68
N ASP A 275 39.97 28.00 23.95
CA ASP A 275 39.68 28.92 25.05
C ASP A 275 39.32 28.14 26.31
N SER A 276 40.26 28.07 27.25
CA SER A 276 40.06 27.39 28.54
C SER A 276 39.01 28.05 29.42
N THR A 277 38.71 29.35 29.22
CA THR A 277 37.63 30.04 29.94
C THR A 277 36.24 29.72 29.37
N ALA A 278 36.20 29.28 28.10
CA ALA A 278 35.00 28.83 27.42
C ALA A 278 35.00 27.29 27.22
N ALA A 279 35.46 26.54 28.23
CA ALA A 279 35.44 25.06 28.22
C ALA A 279 36.15 24.42 27.02
N ASP A 280 37.31 24.96 26.63
CA ASP A 280 38.14 24.50 25.52
C ASP A 280 37.41 24.51 24.15
N VAL A 281 36.46 25.43 23.97
CA VAL A 281 35.83 25.68 22.66
C VAL A 281 36.85 26.20 21.65
N LEU A 282 36.69 25.82 20.38
CA LEU A 282 37.52 26.32 19.29
C LEU A 282 37.14 27.76 19.00
N VAL A 283 38.08 28.68 19.16
CA VAL A 283 37.88 30.09 18.88
C VAL A 283 38.95 30.59 17.93
N THR A 284 38.72 31.77 17.36
CA THR A 284 39.66 32.42 16.45
C THR A 284 40.03 33.81 16.92
N SER A 285 41.31 34.17 16.79
CA SER A 285 41.80 35.54 16.94
C SER A 285 42.40 36.02 15.63
N THR A 286 42.15 37.27 15.26
CA THR A 286 42.82 37.93 14.13
C THR A 286 44.29 38.22 14.45
N GLY A 287 45.14 38.36 13.43
CA GLY A 287 46.53 38.80 13.59
C GLY A 287 46.64 40.11 14.38
N THR A 288 45.74 41.06 14.16
CA THR A 288 45.65 42.31 14.95
C THR A 288 45.49 42.05 16.45
N GLN A 289 44.57 41.16 16.82
CA GLN A 289 44.28 40.86 18.23
C GLN A 289 45.48 40.19 18.92
N VAL A 290 46.13 39.25 18.23
CA VAL A 290 47.33 38.58 18.75
C VAL A 290 48.48 39.59 18.93
N LYS A 291 48.71 40.47 17.95
CA LYS A 291 49.73 41.52 18.05
C LYS A 291 49.47 42.47 19.23
N ALA A 292 48.24 42.91 19.41
CA ALA A 292 47.87 43.80 20.51
C ALA A 292 48.10 43.14 21.89
N TYR A 293 47.72 41.87 22.02
CA TYR A 293 47.95 41.10 23.25
C TYR A 293 49.45 40.94 23.55
N LEU A 294 50.24 40.46 22.59
CA LEU A 294 51.68 40.28 22.74
C LEU A 294 52.38 41.59 23.08
N LYS A 295 52.00 42.69 22.42
CA LYS A 295 52.53 44.01 22.72
C LYS A 295 52.25 44.39 24.17
N THR A 296 50.99 44.28 24.61
CA THR A 296 50.59 44.61 25.99
C THR A 296 51.32 43.75 27.02
N TYR A 297 51.46 42.44 26.76
CA TYR A 297 52.17 41.51 27.63
C TYR A 297 53.65 41.86 27.76
N LEU A 298 54.33 42.07 26.62
CA LEU A 298 55.74 42.45 26.60
C LEU A 298 55.97 43.83 27.21
N ASP A 299 55.12 44.81 26.91
CA ASP A 299 55.19 46.14 27.52
C ASP A 299 55.04 46.04 29.04
N THR A 300 54.15 45.18 29.54
CA THR A 300 54.00 44.93 30.98
C THR A 300 55.30 44.37 31.57
N LEU A 301 55.85 43.31 30.98
CA LEU A 301 57.11 42.72 31.45
C LEU A 301 58.27 43.72 31.40
N TYR A 302 58.38 44.49 30.33
CA TYR A 302 59.46 45.45 30.15
C TYR A 302 59.27 46.70 30.99
N SER A 303 58.04 47.13 31.30
CA SER A 303 57.78 48.22 32.23
C SER A 303 58.33 47.94 33.63
N THR A 304 58.30 46.69 34.09
CA THR A 304 58.97 46.23 35.31
C THR A 304 60.49 46.31 35.26
N ILE A 305 61.09 46.42 34.07
CA ILE A 305 62.54 46.37 33.79
C ILE A 305 63.05 47.72 33.25
N ILE A 306 62.23 48.78 33.22
CA ILE A 306 62.71 50.08 32.76
C ILE A 306 63.74 50.62 33.75
N ALA A 307 65.00 50.64 33.32
CA ALA A 307 66.04 51.42 33.94
C ALA A 307 65.71 52.91 33.78
N TYR A 308 65.25 53.56 34.84
CA TYR A 308 65.05 55.01 34.80
C TYR A 308 66.43 55.68 34.66
N ARG A 309 66.65 56.37 33.53
CA ARG A 309 67.91 57.06 33.24
C ARG A 309 67.78 58.53 33.61
N ARG A 310 68.65 59.00 34.50
CA ARG A 310 68.75 60.42 34.87
C ARG A 310 70.16 60.91 34.63
N THR A 311 70.29 62.18 34.24
CA THR A 311 71.56 62.91 34.30
C THR A 311 71.50 63.83 35.51
N MET A 312 72.46 63.71 36.43
CA MET A 312 72.53 64.60 37.61
C MET A 312 73.49 65.75 37.35
N ALA A 313 73.13 66.95 37.79
CA ALA A 313 73.87 68.19 37.53
C ALA A 313 74.49 68.81 38.80
N GLY A 314 74.43 68.15 39.96
CA GLY A 314 74.95 68.66 41.23
C GLY A 314 74.86 67.64 42.37
N ASP A 315 75.02 68.12 43.61
CA ASP A 315 74.59 67.39 44.80
C ASP A 315 73.06 67.34 44.77
N GLU A 316 72.51 66.14 44.63
CA GLU A 316 71.07 65.96 44.57
C GLU A 316 70.68 64.65 45.26
N THR A 317 69.55 64.65 45.95
CA THR A 317 68.94 63.43 46.45
C THR A 317 68.33 62.66 45.27
N LEU A 318 68.57 61.34 45.19
CA LEU A 318 67.94 60.50 44.17
C LEU A 318 66.61 59.95 44.67
N PRO A 319 65.45 60.39 44.15
CA PRO A 319 64.16 59.78 44.50
C PRO A 319 63.98 58.44 43.79
N TYR A 320 63.29 57.50 44.43
CA TYR A 320 62.90 56.24 43.78
C TYR A 320 61.93 56.50 42.62
N GLN A 321 62.32 56.08 41.41
CA GLN A 321 61.49 56.21 40.19
C GLN A 321 61.24 54.87 39.51
N ALA A 322 62.15 53.91 39.66
CA ALA A 322 62.01 52.57 39.10
C ALA A 322 62.89 51.58 39.86
N LYS A 323 62.57 50.28 39.75
CA LYS A 323 63.31 49.19 40.40
C LYS A 323 64.76 49.10 39.93
N VAL A 324 65.05 49.55 38.71
CA VAL A 324 66.41 49.77 38.22
C VAL A 324 66.55 51.25 37.91
N MET A 325 67.55 51.90 38.48
CA MET A 325 67.89 53.29 38.19
C MET A 325 69.30 53.34 37.63
N VAL A 326 69.49 54.10 36.56
CA VAL A 326 70.81 54.36 35.97
C VAL A 326 71.05 55.86 36.04
N CYS A 327 71.98 56.25 36.90
CA CYS A 327 72.43 57.62 36.99
C CYS A 327 73.68 57.80 36.13
N ASN A 328 73.57 58.67 35.12
CA ASN A 328 74.73 59.21 34.44
C ASN A 328 75.09 60.53 35.11
N ILE A 329 76.32 60.67 35.58
CA ILE A 329 76.72 61.92 36.22
C ILE A 329 77.41 62.81 35.20
N ASP A 330 77.03 64.10 35.22
CA ASP A 330 77.49 65.10 34.27
C ASP A 330 79.04 65.17 34.21
N PRO A 331 79.64 65.15 33.01
CA PRO A 331 81.07 65.14 32.82
C PRO A 331 81.83 66.37 33.35
N ASP A 332 81.16 67.52 33.50
CA ASP A 332 81.84 68.82 33.66
C ASP A 332 81.75 69.46 35.06
N GLY A 333 81.08 68.85 36.04
CA GLY A 333 80.92 69.43 37.37
C GLY A 333 81.91 68.92 38.43
N ALA A 334 82.14 69.73 39.46
CA ALA A 334 83.08 69.50 40.57
C ALA A 334 82.75 68.22 41.39
N ALA A 335 83.60 67.85 42.35
CA ALA A 335 83.35 66.70 43.25
C ALA A 335 81.96 66.80 43.91
N ARG A 336 81.19 65.70 43.88
CA ARG A 336 79.77 65.68 44.31
C ARG A 336 79.52 64.55 45.30
N ASN A 337 78.60 64.78 46.23
CA ASN A 337 78.01 63.74 47.07
C ASN A 337 76.70 63.26 46.43
N LEU A 338 76.56 61.94 46.33
CA LEU A 338 75.34 61.30 45.85
C LEU A 338 74.66 60.57 47.01
N ASP A 339 73.45 61.00 47.35
CA ASP A 339 72.66 60.38 48.41
C ASP A 339 71.30 59.92 47.87
N PRO A 340 71.02 58.62 47.78
CA PRO A 340 69.71 58.11 47.45
C PRO A 340 68.75 58.29 48.62
N ASP A 341 67.51 58.64 48.30
CA ASP A 341 66.44 58.74 49.29
C ASP A 341 66.25 57.39 50.04
N VAL A 342 65.76 57.42 51.27
CA VAL A 342 65.51 56.23 52.10
C VAL A 342 64.28 55.43 51.68
N ALA A 343 63.54 55.90 50.66
CA ALA A 343 62.26 55.35 50.21
C ALA A 343 62.33 54.21 49.17
N PHE A 344 63.51 53.62 48.91
CA PHE A 344 63.65 52.57 47.89
C PHE A 344 63.11 51.22 48.39
N PRO A 345 62.37 50.45 47.56
CA PRO A 345 62.01 49.08 47.89
C PRO A 345 63.23 48.16 47.93
N SER A 346 63.20 47.13 48.79
CA SER A 346 64.22 46.06 48.80
C SER A 346 64.37 45.40 47.42
N GLY A 347 65.61 45.14 47.02
CA GLY A 347 65.97 44.61 45.70
C GLY A 347 66.01 45.66 44.59
N SER A 348 66.04 46.95 44.92
CA SER A 348 66.28 48.02 43.94
C SER A 348 67.74 48.06 43.52
N LEU A 349 67.98 48.25 42.23
CA LEU A 349 69.32 48.34 41.63
C LEU A 349 69.62 49.80 41.28
N LEU A 350 70.73 50.34 41.77
CA LEU A 350 71.23 51.65 41.39
C LEU A 350 72.55 51.47 40.65
N VAL A 351 72.59 51.87 39.39
CA VAL A 351 73.79 51.89 38.58
C VAL A 351 74.26 53.31 38.46
N ILE A 352 75.47 53.61 38.93
CA ILE A 352 76.08 54.92 38.82
C ILE A 352 77.20 54.84 37.79
N ILE A 353 77.13 55.70 36.78
CA ILE A 353 78.14 55.82 35.74
C ILE A 353 78.75 57.21 35.89
N ASN A 354 79.95 57.27 36.46
CA ASN A 354 80.70 58.50 36.59
C ASN A 354 81.37 58.82 35.24
N ARG A 355 80.82 59.78 34.50
CA ARG A 355 81.42 60.27 33.25
C ARG A 355 82.26 61.53 33.44
N GLY A 356 82.35 62.06 34.66
CA GLY A 356 83.09 63.28 34.97
C GLY A 356 84.51 63.03 35.45
N ALA A 357 85.29 64.11 35.47
CA ALA A 357 86.71 64.08 35.80
C ALA A 357 87.01 63.91 37.31
N TYR A 358 86.01 64.04 38.18
CA TYR A 358 86.17 64.00 39.63
C TYR A 358 85.58 62.73 40.23
N SER A 359 86.14 62.27 41.36
CA SER A 359 85.58 61.16 42.12
C SER A 359 84.26 61.57 42.77
N ILE A 360 83.33 60.64 42.86
CA ILE A 360 82.02 60.82 43.47
C ILE A 360 81.97 59.99 44.74
N VAL A 361 81.46 60.56 45.82
CA VAL A 361 81.25 59.81 47.06
C VAL A 361 79.77 59.43 47.12
N PHE A 362 79.52 58.13 47.13
CA PHE A 362 78.21 57.58 47.41
C PHE A 362 78.12 57.29 48.91
N ASP A 363 77.26 58.02 49.61
CA ASP A 363 77.04 57.83 51.04
C ASP A 363 75.54 57.75 51.34
N SER A 364 75.03 56.54 51.26
CA SER A 364 73.63 56.23 51.51
C SER A 364 73.46 55.47 52.83
N SER A 365 74.25 55.81 53.85
CA SER A 365 74.32 55.26 55.23
C SER A 365 75.55 54.40 55.58
N GLY A 366 76.76 54.75 55.13
CA GLY A 366 78.00 54.31 55.82
C GLY A 366 79.10 53.56 55.06
N ILE A 367 79.03 53.38 53.74
CA ILE A 367 80.15 52.77 52.97
C ILE A 367 81.11 53.80 52.37
N SER A 368 80.71 55.08 52.26
CA SER A 368 81.52 56.17 51.69
C SER A 368 82.32 55.73 50.47
N GLN A 369 81.65 55.06 49.50
CA GLN A 369 82.35 54.44 48.38
C GLN A 369 82.67 55.52 47.34
N ALA A 370 83.96 55.60 46.99
CA ALA A 370 84.46 56.52 45.99
C ALA A 370 84.36 55.90 44.59
N ILE A 371 83.52 56.47 43.74
CA ILE A 371 83.38 56.10 42.33
C ILE A 371 84.26 57.04 41.50
N GLY A 372 85.42 56.57 41.08
CA GLY A 372 86.39 57.36 40.31
C GLY A 372 85.92 57.75 38.91
N SER A 373 86.63 58.71 38.31
CA SER A 373 86.37 59.19 36.95
C SER A 373 86.33 58.05 35.94
N GLY A 374 85.27 57.98 35.12
CA GLY A 374 85.07 56.96 34.10
C GLY A 374 84.62 55.60 34.63
N GLN A 375 84.45 55.43 35.94
CA GLN A 375 84.02 54.17 36.53
C GLN A 375 82.50 54.01 36.53
N LYS A 376 82.08 52.74 36.52
CA LYS A 376 80.69 52.34 36.69
C LYS A 376 80.63 51.42 37.90
N GLU A 377 79.73 51.73 38.82
CA GLU A 377 79.41 50.87 39.95
C GLU A 377 77.92 50.56 39.98
N THR A 378 77.57 49.49 40.68
CA THR A 378 76.21 48.98 40.75
C THR A 378 75.96 48.55 42.19
N PHE A 379 74.92 49.13 42.77
CA PHE A 379 74.55 48.97 44.16
C PHE A 379 73.18 48.31 44.23
N ILE A 380 72.99 47.46 45.22
CA ILE A 380 71.71 46.82 45.51
C ILE A 380 71.24 47.29 46.87
N TYR A 381 70.00 47.78 46.94
CA TYR A 381 69.37 48.10 48.22
C TYR A 381 68.75 46.85 48.82
N ASP A 382 69.22 46.39 49.97
CA ASP A 382 68.68 45.19 50.62
C ASP A 382 67.37 45.46 51.41
N GLY A 383 66.99 46.73 51.55
CA GLY A 383 65.85 47.19 52.35
C GLY A 383 66.28 48.02 53.56
N THR A 384 67.56 48.01 53.91
CA THR A 384 68.15 48.75 55.05
C THR A 384 69.35 49.59 54.62
N VAL A 385 70.26 49.02 53.82
CA VAL A 385 71.44 49.70 53.31
C VAL A 385 71.65 49.39 51.83
N TRP A 386 72.38 50.26 51.15
CA TRP A 386 72.94 49.95 49.84
C TRP A 386 74.24 49.18 50.03
N GLY A 387 74.52 48.21 49.17
CA GLY A 387 75.76 47.43 49.18
C GLY A 387 76.17 46.95 47.80
#